data_AF-A0A497P0Z5-F1
#
_entry.id   AF-A0A497P0Z5-F1
#
_cell.length_a   1.000
_cell.length_b   1.000
_cell.length_c   1.000
_cell.angle_alpha   90.00
_cell.angle_beta   90.00
_cell.angle_gamma   90.00
#
_symmetry.space_group_name_H-M   'P 1'
#
loop_
_entity.id
_entity.type
_entity.pdbx_description
1 polymer ?
#
loop_
_entity_poly.entity_id
_entity_poly.type
_entity_poly.pdbx_seq_one_letter_code
_entity_poly.pdbx_strand_id
1 'polypeptide(L)' 'MVKYRLTINRDLCIDCGIATGHCPHHARVLARILSKNGYENELGIVFSEKLYDQVKQAAEGCPVKAILIEKIEE' A
#
# COMPACT_ATOMS: atom_id res chain seq x y z
N MET A 1 -14.07 -12.13 -6.35
CA MET A 1 -13.22 -12.12 -5.12
C MET A 1 -12.89 -10.67 -4.84
N VAL A 2 -12.96 -10.18 -3.59
CA VAL A 2 -12.71 -8.75 -3.35
C VAL A 2 -11.21 -8.47 -3.44
N LYS A 3 -10.83 -7.54 -4.32
CA LYS A 3 -9.47 -7.02 -4.44
C LYS A 3 -9.45 -5.56 -4.02
N TYR A 4 -8.27 -5.07 -3.68
CA TYR A 4 -8.03 -3.69 -3.33
C TYR A 4 -6.83 -3.17 -4.13
N ARG A 5 -6.89 -1.90 -4.52
CA ARG A 5 -5.81 -1.16 -5.13
C ARG A 5 -5.24 -0.20 -4.11
N LEU A 6 -3.93 -0.20 -3.94
CA LEU A 6 -3.20 0.79 -3.19
C LEU A 6 -2.46 1.73 -4.14
N THR A 7 -2.62 3.02 -3.87
CA THR A 7 -1.97 4.11 -4.60
C THR A 7 -1.21 4.97 -3.60
N ILE A 8 0.04 5.31 -3.89
CA ILE A 8 0.84 6.20 -3.05
C ILE A 8 0.98 7.53 -3.77
N ASN A 9 0.44 8.58 -3.17
CA ASN A 9 0.64 9.94 -3.65
C ASN A 9 2.06 10.41 -3.27
N ARG A 10 2.95 10.47 -4.26
CA ARG A 10 4.35 10.82 -4.07
C ARG A 10 4.54 12.29 -3.68
N ASP A 11 3.66 13.19 -4.13
CA ASP A 11 3.71 14.61 -3.79
C ASP A 11 3.38 14.87 -2.32
N LEU A 12 2.53 14.04 -1.72
CA LEU A 12 2.21 14.12 -0.29
C LEU A 12 3.19 13.34 0.59
N CYS A 13 3.87 12.33 0.04
CA CYS A 13 4.76 11.48 0.82
C CYS A 13 6.04 12.23 1.19
N ILE A 14 6.14 12.60 2.47
CA ILE A 14 7.31 13.29 3.05
C ILE A 14 8.45 12.35 3.46
N ASP A 15 8.40 11.09 3.05
CA ASP A 15 9.33 10.02 3.45
C ASP A 15 9.59 9.95 4.97
N CYS A 16 8.55 10.14 5.77
CA CYS A 16 8.61 10.29 7.24
C CYS A 16 9.15 9.08 8.01
N GLY A 17 9.45 7.95 7.36
CA GLY A 17 9.94 6.81 8.10
C GLY A 17 8.85 5.98 8.79
N ILE A 18 7.57 6.39 8.82
CA ILE A 18 6.53 5.73 9.66
C ILE A 18 6.02 4.44 9.04
N ALA A 19 5.80 4.43 7.73
CA ALA A 19 5.71 3.17 6.99
C ALA A 19 6.98 2.33 7.23
N THR A 20 8.10 3.03 7.48
CA THR A 20 9.50 2.63 7.46
C THR A 20 10.08 2.16 8.85
N GLY A 21 9.33 2.27 9.96
CA GLY A 21 9.56 1.44 11.17
C GLY A 21 9.13 -0.02 10.93
N HIS A 22 8.33 -0.21 9.88
CA HIS A 22 7.86 -1.45 9.29
C HIS A 22 8.26 -1.55 7.79
N CYS A 23 9.25 -0.77 7.35
CA CYS A 23 9.67 -0.73 5.94
C CYS A 23 11.09 -0.12 5.83
N PRO A 24 11.98 -0.59 4.97
CA PRO A 24 12.98 0.28 4.40
C PRO A 24 12.56 0.43 2.95
N HIS A 25 12.39 1.66 2.45
CA HIS A 25 12.12 1.94 1.02
C HIS A 25 10.65 1.73 0.56
N HIS A 26 9.95 2.86 0.36
CA HIS A 26 8.52 3.08 0.07
C HIS A 26 7.90 2.48 -1.22
N ALA A 27 8.40 1.36 -1.73
CA ALA A 27 7.72 0.63 -2.82
C ALA A 27 8.11 -0.85 -2.80
N ARG A 28 9.35 -1.16 -2.38
CA ARG A 28 9.86 -2.53 -2.29
C ARG A 28 9.23 -3.36 -1.19
N VAL A 29 8.69 -2.77 -0.12
CA VAL A 29 8.06 -3.53 0.96
C VAL A 29 6.62 -3.87 0.64
N LEU A 30 5.85 -2.95 0.06
CA LEU A 30 4.58 -3.32 -0.59
C LEU A 30 4.85 -4.31 -1.73
N ALA A 31 5.79 -4.04 -2.64
CA ALA A 31 6.15 -5.01 -3.67
C ALA A 31 6.67 -6.35 -3.12
N ARG A 32 7.25 -6.43 -1.92
CA ARG A 32 7.61 -7.71 -1.24
C ARG A 32 6.42 -8.41 -0.60
N ILE A 33 5.54 -7.65 0.07
CA ILE A 33 4.27 -8.14 0.63
C ILE A 33 3.39 -8.68 -0.51
N LEU A 34 3.40 -8.00 -1.65
CA LEU A 34 2.64 -8.37 -2.84
C LEU A 34 3.36 -9.36 -3.75
N SER A 35 4.69 -9.39 -3.87
CA SER A 35 5.37 -10.42 -4.70
C SER A 35 5.05 -11.86 -4.29
N LYS A 36 4.52 -12.09 -3.08
CA LYS A 36 3.93 -13.38 -2.68
C LYS A 36 2.42 -13.53 -2.95
N ASN A 37 1.64 -12.44 -2.95
CA ASN A 37 0.17 -12.46 -2.83
C ASN A 37 -0.61 -11.36 -3.63
N GLY A 38 0.03 -10.62 -4.53
CA GLY A 38 -0.59 -9.63 -5.41
C GLY A 38 0.38 -9.08 -6.47
N TYR A 39 -0.01 -8.05 -7.22
CA TYR A 39 0.77 -7.58 -8.38
C TYR A 39 0.71 -6.06 -8.51
N GLU A 40 1.75 -5.47 -9.11
CA GLU A 40 1.79 -4.05 -9.46
C GLU A 40 1.33 -3.86 -10.92
N ASN A 41 0.55 -2.82 -11.18
CA ASN A 41 0.16 -2.37 -12.51
C ASN A 41 0.39 -0.86 -12.66
N GLU A 42 0.09 -0.33 -13.84
CA GLU A 42 0.25 1.09 -14.17
C GLU A 42 -0.54 2.07 -13.27
N LEU A 43 -1.59 1.59 -12.60
CA LEU A 43 -2.45 2.39 -11.73
C LEU A 43 -2.06 2.28 -10.25
N GLY A 44 -1.19 1.32 -9.89
CA GLY A 44 -0.79 1.08 -8.52
C GLY A 44 -0.69 -0.41 -8.19
N ILE A 45 -0.91 -0.73 -6.92
CA ILE A 45 -0.59 -2.04 -6.35
C ILE A 45 -1.90 -2.78 -6.00
N VAL A 46 -2.14 -3.94 -6.60
CA VAL A 46 -3.38 -4.72 -6.39
C VAL A 46 -3.14 -5.90 -5.47
N PHE A 47 -3.89 -5.98 -4.37
CA PHE A 47 -3.83 -7.05 -3.37
C PHE A 47 -5.21 -7.64 -3.05
N SER A 48 -5.20 -8.83 -2.44
CA SER A 48 -6.40 -9.50 -1.93
C SER A 48 -6.78 -8.98 -0.55
N GLU A 49 -8.06 -9.08 -0.18
CA GLU A 49 -8.62 -8.72 1.12
C GLU A 49 -7.83 -9.23 2.35
N LYS A 50 -7.10 -10.35 2.23
CA LYS A 50 -6.27 -10.90 3.30
C LYS A 50 -5.19 -9.94 3.81
N LEU A 51 -4.70 -9.06 2.94
CA LEU A 51 -3.67 -8.08 3.26
C LEU A 51 -4.27 -6.72 3.65
N TYR A 52 -5.60 -6.57 3.59
CA TYR A 52 -6.28 -5.30 3.83
C TYR A 52 -6.00 -4.73 5.21
N ASP A 53 -6.02 -5.55 6.25
CA ASP A 53 -5.77 -5.10 7.62
C ASP A 53 -4.36 -4.49 7.78
N GLN A 54 -3.35 -5.17 7.24
CA GLN A 54 -1.95 -4.70 7.29
C GLN A 54 -1.77 -3.39 6.51
N VAL A 55 -2.37 -3.32 5.31
CA VAL A 55 -2.29 -2.15 4.45
C VAL A 55 -3.07 -0.97 5.04
N LYS A 56 -4.21 -1.22 5.68
CA LYS A 56 -5.02 -0.22 6.38
C LYS A 56 -4.27 0.36 7.57
N GLN A 57 -3.63 -0.47 8.40
CA GLN A 57 -2.79 0.01 9.51
C GLN A 57 -1.66 0.92 9.03
N ALA A 58 -1.00 0.58 7.92
CA ALA A 58 0.01 1.43 7.31
C ALA A 58 -0.56 2.77 6.81
N ALA A 59 -1.76 2.74 6.19
CA ALA A 59 -2.44 3.94 5.72
C ALA A 59 -2.88 4.85 6.88
N GLU A 60 -3.41 4.27 7.97
CA GLU A 60 -3.80 5.00 9.18
C GLU A 60 -2.60 5.60 9.91
N GLY A 61 -1.44 4.92 9.88
CA GLY A 61 -0.18 5.44 10.40
C GLY A 61 0.43 6.57 9.56
N CYS A 62 -0.06 6.83 8.35
CA CYS A 62 0.52 7.85 7.47
C CYS A 62 0.15 9.27 7.95
N PRO A 63 1.11 10.08 8.43
CA PRO A 63 0.83 11.40 9.00
C PRO A 63 0.30 12.39 7.96
N VAL A 64 0.65 12.15 6.70
CA VAL A 64 0.31 12.99 5.53
C VAL A 64 -0.77 12.36 4.66
N LYS A 65 -1.33 11.21 5.07
CA LYS A 65 -2.36 10.46 4.33
C LYS A 65 -2.02 10.25 2.85
N ALA A 66 -0.75 9.98 2.56
CA ALA A 66 -0.25 9.74 1.21
C ALA A 66 -0.65 8.36 0.65
N ILE A 67 -1.13 7.45 1.51
CA ILE A 67 -1.54 6.09 1.13
C ILE A 67 -3.04 6.06 0.90
N LEU A 68 -3.46 5.72 -0.31
CA LEU A 68 -4.85 5.61 -0.73
C LEU A 68 -5.17 4.14 -1.01
N ILE A 69 -6.31 3.67 -0.51
CA ILE A 69 -6.80 2.30 -0.71
C ILE A 69 -8.18 2.37 -1.37
N GLU A 70 -8.33 1.72 -2.51
CA GLU A 70 -9.56 1.64 -3.27
C GLU A 70 -10.02 0.19 -3.36
N LYS A 71 -11.31 -0.08 -3.15
CA LYS A 71 -11.88 -1.41 -3.38
C LYS A 71 -12.11 -1.59 -4.87
N ILE A 72 -11.60 -2.68 -5.43
CA ILE A 72 -11.85 -3.09 -6.81
C ILE A 72 -12.62 -4.41 -6.75
N GLU A 73 -13.89 -4.34 -7.15
CA GLU A 73 -14.72 -5.51 -7.33
C GLU A 73 -14.53 -6.00 -8.77
N GLU A 74 -13.98 -7.21 -8.89
CA GLU A 74 -13.86 -7.95 -10.15
C GLU A 74 -14.82 -9.15 -10.12
#